data_AF-A0A1Y2A3E2-F1
#
_entry.id   AF-A0A1Y2A3E2-F1
#
_cell.length_a   1.000
_cell.length_b   1.000
_cell.length_c   1.000
_cell.angle_alpha   90.00
_cell.angle_beta   90.00
_cell.angle_gamma   90.00
#
_symmetry.space_group_name_H-M   'P 1'
#
loop_
_entity.id
_entity.type
_entity.pdbx_description
1 polymer ?
#
loop_
_entity_poly.entity_id
_entity_poly.type
_entity_poly.pdbx_seq_one_letter_code
_entity_poly.pdbx_strand_id
1 'polypeptide(L)'
;MYICRVVMETPQIEQQDLMLLDKLQASLLEKIMKETGTINEKKDTKPIVQKYSIENTAVITDGNEYDENSVMHQRLKHMFERENLFNELNIPEKEFNRFIGLIEKGYHDLPFHNKVHATDVLHGMNYLVKNPKIKAIYDHPGYSNVILNNPNLVIDDEAKELILKIIIKFADVSNTSKTWSLYTYWIDRIMTEFYRQGDHERQHGLPVTKNYDRNEENAPLCQINFIKFICEPINKVIVTYLQDKIFEQNISYNFKRLEKLESLNLFKLSEKDSDVTYDE
;
A
#
# COMPACT_ATOMS: atom_id res chain seq x y z
N MET A 1 -1.85 15.32 20.80
CA MET A 1 -2.57 14.22 20.11
C MET A 1 -2.99 14.72 18.72
N TYR A 2 -1.99 14.99 17.88
CA TYR A 2 -2.06 15.65 16.55
C TYR A 2 -1.82 14.63 15.42
N ILE A 3 -2.07 13.34 15.69
CA ILE A 3 -1.37 12.23 15.03
C ILE A 3 -1.77 12.04 13.56
N CYS A 4 -3.05 12.12 13.18
CA CYS A 4 -3.39 11.99 11.75
C CYS A 4 -2.99 13.20 10.91
N ARG A 5 -2.79 14.38 11.51
CA ARG A 5 -2.27 15.54 10.77
C ARG A 5 -0.80 15.32 10.39
N VAL A 6 0.00 14.76 11.32
CA VAL A 6 1.42 14.50 11.09
C VAL A 6 1.67 13.30 10.16
N VAL A 7 0.81 12.28 10.15
CA VAL A 7 0.97 11.12 9.24
C VAL A 7 0.51 11.44 7.81
N MET A 8 -0.51 12.30 7.65
CA MET A 8 -0.89 12.89 6.35
C MET A 8 0.10 13.98 5.87
N GLU A 9 1.03 14.40 6.75
CA GLU A 9 2.21 15.23 6.47
C GLU A 9 3.47 14.35 6.25
N THR A 10 3.32 13.13 5.69
CA THR A 10 4.41 12.57 4.87
C THR A 10 4.82 13.65 3.86
N PRO A 11 6.12 13.82 3.54
CA PRO A 11 6.57 14.94 2.70
C PRO A 11 5.64 15.04 1.52
N GLN A 12 4.89 16.15 1.46
CA GLN A 12 4.11 16.47 0.28
C GLN A 12 5.12 16.34 -0.85
N ILE A 13 4.77 15.55 -1.87
CA ILE A 13 5.49 15.53 -3.14
C ILE A 13 5.81 17.00 -3.41
N GLU A 14 7.09 17.39 -3.32
CA GLU A 14 7.43 18.79 -3.46
C GLU A 14 6.93 19.23 -4.84
N GLN A 15 6.60 20.50 -5.03
CA GLN A 15 6.10 20.98 -6.32
C GLN A 15 7.03 20.57 -7.49
N GLN A 16 8.31 20.35 -7.18
CA GLN A 16 9.34 19.78 -8.03
C GLN A 16 9.19 18.27 -8.33
N ASP A 17 8.85 17.44 -7.34
CA ASP A 17 8.53 16.02 -7.52
C ASP A 17 7.20 15.83 -8.28
N LEU A 18 6.23 16.73 -8.10
CA LEU A 18 4.98 16.77 -8.90
C LEU A 18 5.29 17.15 -10.34
N MET A 19 6.21 18.10 -10.58
CA MET A 19 6.68 18.42 -11.94
C MET A 19 7.46 17.27 -12.60
N LEU A 20 8.15 16.43 -11.82
CA LEU A 20 8.88 15.27 -12.34
C LEU A 20 7.94 14.09 -12.61
N LEU A 21 6.95 13.87 -11.74
CA LEU A 21 5.80 12.99 -11.96
C LEU A 21 4.96 13.47 -13.14
N ASP A 22 4.74 14.78 -13.32
CA ASP A 22 4.07 15.37 -14.47
C ASP A 22 4.92 15.26 -15.73
N LYS A 23 6.26 15.31 -15.67
CA LYS A 23 7.12 15.01 -16.83
C LYS A 23 7.02 13.54 -17.25
N LEU A 24 6.95 12.62 -16.29
CA LEU A 24 6.73 11.19 -16.52
C LEU A 24 5.28 10.90 -16.96
N GLN A 25 4.29 11.61 -16.41
CA GLN A 25 2.86 11.45 -16.70
C GLN A 25 2.42 12.17 -17.97
N ALA A 26 2.92 13.36 -18.32
CA ALA A 26 2.45 14.14 -19.47
C ALA A 26 2.73 13.42 -20.80
N SER A 27 3.89 12.77 -20.93
CA SER A 27 4.20 11.94 -22.11
C SER A 27 3.31 10.69 -22.22
N LEU A 28 2.75 10.23 -21.10
CA LEU A 28 1.92 9.04 -21.00
C LEU A 28 0.41 9.37 -21.09
N LEU A 29 -0.03 10.50 -20.51
CA LEU A 29 -1.39 11.01 -20.56
C LEU A 29 -1.75 11.49 -21.97
N GLU A 30 -0.86 12.21 -22.67
CA GLU A 30 -1.11 12.60 -24.07
C GLU A 30 -1.22 11.38 -25.01
N LYS A 31 -0.53 10.28 -24.69
CA LYS A 31 -0.56 9.02 -25.44
C LYS A 31 -1.82 8.21 -25.14
N ILE A 32 -2.20 8.14 -23.85
CA ILE A 32 -3.40 7.45 -23.39
C ILE A 32 -4.68 8.18 -23.84
N MET A 33 -4.71 9.50 -23.84
CA MET A 33 -5.84 10.29 -24.35
C MET A 33 -6.02 10.17 -25.87
N LYS A 34 -4.96 9.77 -26.61
CA LYS A 34 -5.05 9.46 -28.05
C LYS A 34 -5.43 8.01 -28.35
N GLU A 35 -5.23 7.08 -27.42
CA GLU A 35 -5.41 5.63 -27.66
C GLU A 35 -6.62 5.00 -26.95
N THR A 36 -7.33 5.71 -26.05
CA THR A 36 -8.58 5.20 -25.48
C THR A 36 -9.79 5.42 -26.40
N GLY A 37 -9.79 4.71 -27.53
CA GLY A 37 -11.02 4.24 -28.17
C GLY A 37 -11.30 2.81 -27.72
N THR A 38 -12.32 2.63 -26.87
CA THR A 38 -12.96 1.35 -26.50
C THR A 38 -12.05 0.21 -26.01
N ILE A 39 -11.97 0.01 -24.69
CA ILE A 39 -11.51 -1.26 -24.10
C ILE A 39 -12.75 -2.11 -23.80
N ASN A 40 -12.89 -3.21 -24.54
CA ASN A 40 -13.89 -4.25 -24.30
C ASN A 40 -13.53 -5.05 -23.03
N GLU A 41 -14.53 -5.22 -22.17
CA GLU A 41 -14.51 -6.02 -20.95
C GLU A 41 -14.21 -7.50 -21.23
N LYS A 42 -13.37 -8.12 -20.40
CA LYS A 42 -13.29 -9.59 -20.32
C LYS A 42 -13.27 -10.06 -18.86
N LYS A 43 -14.36 -10.78 -18.54
CA LYS A 43 -14.62 -11.86 -17.57
C LYS A 43 -13.89 -11.83 -16.23
N ASP A 44 -14.69 -11.57 -15.19
CA ASP A 44 -14.42 -11.77 -13.77
C ASP A 44 -13.90 -13.18 -13.50
N THR A 45 -12.67 -13.26 -13.01
CA THR A 45 -12.11 -14.47 -12.41
C THR A 45 -11.79 -14.15 -10.96
N LYS A 46 -12.09 -15.08 -10.04
CA LYS A 46 -11.74 -14.97 -8.62
C LYS A 46 -10.26 -14.57 -8.48
N PRO A 47 -9.90 -13.70 -7.51
CA PRO A 47 -8.53 -13.23 -7.38
C PRO A 47 -7.57 -14.41 -7.31
N ILE A 48 -6.60 -14.42 -8.22
CA ILE A 48 -5.49 -15.35 -8.14
C ILE A 48 -4.59 -14.79 -7.03
N VAL A 49 -3.98 -15.69 -6.27
CA VAL A 49 -2.77 -15.46 -5.46
C VAL A 49 -2.96 -15.15 -3.96
N GLN A 50 -3.02 -16.25 -3.20
CA GLN A 50 -2.62 -16.39 -1.79
C GLN A 50 -1.20 -15.84 -1.52
N LYS A 51 -0.27 -15.84 -2.48
CA LYS A 51 1.18 -15.48 -2.34
C LYS A 51 1.50 -14.05 -1.85
N TYR A 52 0.55 -13.12 -1.91
CA TYR A 52 0.67 -11.72 -1.44
C TYR A 52 -0.05 -11.46 -0.11
N SER A 53 -0.69 -12.51 0.40
CA SER A 53 -1.02 -12.73 1.79
C SER A 53 -0.01 -12.14 2.76
N ILE A 54 -0.37 -11.20 3.64
CA ILE A 54 0.16 -11.33 5.00
C ILE A 54 -0.10 -12.79 5.42
N GLU A 55 -1.22 -13.44 5.10
CA GLU A 55 -1.46 -14.86 5.36
C GLU A 55 -0.51 -15.87 4.65
N ASN A 56 0.23 -15.49 3.60
CA ASN A 56 1.26 -16.35 2.99
C ASN A 56 2.67 -16.04 3.52
N THR A 57 2.80 -15.11 4.46
CA THR A 57 4.07 -14.78 5.11
C THR A 57 3.98 -14.65 6.62
N ALA A 58 2.91 -14.10 7.20
CA ALA A 58 2.32 -14.55 8.46
C ALA A 58 1.99 -16.05 8.32
N VAL A 59 2.44 -16.95 9.18
CA VAL A 59 2.39 -16.80 10.64
C VAL A 59 1.03 -16.23 11.09
N ILE A 60 -0.03 -16.59 10.37
CA ILE A 60 -1.22 -17.12 11.01
C ILE A 60 -1.11 -18.63 10.81
N THR A 61 -0.15 -19.24 11.51
CA THR A 61 -0.05 -20.69 11.62
C THR A 61 -0.32 -21.03 13.06
N ASP A 62 -1.47 -21.64 13.27
CA ASP A 62 -1.83 -22.56 14.35
C ASP A 62 -1.50 -22.13 15.78
N GLY A 63 -2.51 -21.58 16.44
CA GLY A 63 -2.94 -22.08 17.75
C GLY A 63 -1.98 -21.99 18.94
N ASN A 64 -0.83 -21.34 18.80
CA ASN A 64 0.09 -21.08 19.89
C ASN A 64 0.23 -19.57 20.10
N GLU A 65 -0.03 -19.15 21.32
CA GLU A 65 0.03 -17.78 21.84
C GLU A 65 1.23 -17.01 21.27
N TYR A 66 0.95 -16.03 20.40
CA TYR A 66 1.95 -15.09 19.90
C TYR A 66 2.06 -13.90 20.84
N ASP A 67 3.30 -13.55 21.19
CA ASP A 67 3.60 -12.25 21.77
C ASP A 67 3.56 -11.19 20.65
N GLU A 68 2.47 -10.42 20.59
CA GLU A 68 2.27 -9.30 19.65
C GLU A 68 3.40 -8.25 19.74
N ASN A 69 4.30 -8.34 20.73
CA ASN A 69 5.35 -7.37 21.00
C ASN A 69 6.55 -7.34 20.04
N SER A 70 6.66 -8.19 19.01
CA SER A 70 7.91 -8.29 18.22
C SER A 70 7.77 -8.58 16.70
N VAL A 71 6.60 -8.36 16.09
CA VAL A 71 6.37 -8.75 14.68
C VAL A 71 7.31 -8.03 13.69
N MET A 72 7.58 -6.74 13.89
CA MET A 72 8.48 -5.98 13.02
C MET A 72 9.91 -6.46 13.18
N HIS A 73 10.35 -6.64 14.43
CA HIS A 73 11.69 -7.12 14.76
C HIS A 73 11.99 -8.45 14.10
N GLN A 74 11.12 -9.44 14.27
CA GLN A 74 11.33 -10.77 13.71
C GLN A 74 11.40 -10.72 12.18
N ARG A 75 10.54 -9.94 11.54
CA ARG A 75 10.52 -9.80 10.08
C ARG A 75 11.76 -9.12 9.55
N LEU A 76 12.18 -8.01 10.15
CA LEU A 76 13.34 -7.27 9.69
C LEU A 76 14.64 -8.05 9.94
N LYS A 77 14.75 -8.74 11.09
CA LYS A 77 15.89 -9.62 11.37
C LYS A 77 15.98 -10.73 10.32
N HIS A 78 14.87 -11.41 10.04
CA HIS A 78 14.81 -12.44 9.02
C HIS A 78 15.21 -11.91 7.64
N MET A 79 14.77 -10.69 7.27
CA MET A 79 15.19 -10.06 6.01
C MET A 79 16.69 -9.79 5.97
N PHE A 80 17.28 -9.27 7.05
CA PHE A 80 18.72 -9.00 7.13
C PHE A 80 19.55 -10.28 7.05
N GLU A 81 19.10 -11.36 7.68
CA GLU A 81 19.75 -12.68 7.59
C GLU A 81 19.66 -13.24 6.17
N ARG A 82 18.46 -13.24 5.58
CA ARG A 82 18.21 -13.85 4.26
C ARG A 82 18.98 -13.17 3.14
N GLU A 83 19.13 -11.86 3.23
CA GLU A 83 19.86 -11.04 2.25
C GLU A 83 21.32 -10.77 2.67
N ASN A 84 21.83 -11.47 3.71
CA ASN A 84 23.21 -11.37 4.20
C ASN A 84 23.67 -9.94 4.59
N LEU A 85 22.73 -9.04 4.91
CA LEU A 85 23.00 -7.62 5.15
C LEU A 85 23.82 -7.37 6.40
N PHE A 86 23.75 -8.24 7.41
CA PHE A 86 24.60 -8.14 8.61
C PHE A 86 26.09 -8.17 8.24
N ASN A 87 26.47 -9.09 7.36
CA ASN A 87 27.86 -9.25 6.94
C ASN A 87 28.25 -8.17 5.92
N GLU A 88 27.41 -7.93 4.92
CA GLU A 88 27.70 -6.98 3.83
C GLU A 88 27.85 -5.55 4.33
N LEU A 89 27.04 -5.14 5.31
CA LEU A 89 27.07 -3.80 5.89
C LEU A 89 27.88 -3.72 7.19
N ASN A 90 28.48 -4.84 7.63
CA ASN A 90 29.21 -4.95 8.90
C ASN A 90 28.38 -4.44 10.09
N ILE A 91 27.12 -4.84 10.17
CA ILE A 91 26.18 -4.46 11.22
C ILE A 91 26.23 -5.54 12.31
N PRO A 92 26.64 -5.21 13.55
CA PRO A 92 26.59 -6.20 14.61
C PRO A 92 25.14 -6.39 15.11
N GLU A 93 24.75 -7.65 15.33
CA GLU A 93 23.36 -8.01 15.66
C GLU A 93 22.83 -7.32 16.92
N LYS A 94 23.70 -7.05 17.90
CA LYS A 94 23.31 -6.38 19.16
C LYS A 94 22.82 -4.95 18.92
N GLU A 95 23.53 -4.20 18.08
CA GLU A 95 23.21 -2.83 17.69
C GLU A 95 21.94 -2.79 16.86
N PHE A 96 21.78 -3.74 15.93
CA PHE A 96 20.54 -3.92 15.17
C PHE A 96 19.35 -4.19 16.09
N ASN A 97 19.45 -5.18 16.98
CA ASN A 97 18.36 -5.55 17.91
C ASN A 97 17.97 -4.37 18.81
N ARG A 98 18.96 -3.59 19.28
CA ARG A 98 18.71 -2.37 20.06
C ARG A 98 17.99 -1.31 19.22
N PHE A 99 18.45 -1.08 17.99
CA PHE A 99 17.87 -0.07 17.10
C PHE A 99 16.42 -0.40 16.75
N ILE A 100 16.13 -1.65 16.37
CA ILE A 100 14.75 -2.06 16.03
C ILE A 100 13.85 -2.06 17.26
N GLY A 101 14.37 -2.45 18.43
CA GLY A 101 13.63 -2.32 19.68
C GLY A 101 13.28 -0.85 20.03
N LEU A 102 14.08 0.14 19.62
CA LEU A 102 13.74 1.56 19.77
C LEU A 102 12.68 2.01 18.76
N ILE A 103 12.75 1.53 17.51
CA ILE A 103 11.73 1.81 16.48
C ILE A 103 10.37 1.25 16.90
N GLU A 104 10.31 -0.02 17.30
CA GLU A 104 9.04 -0.66 17.71
C GLU A 104 8.40 0.05 18.90
N LYS A 105 9.21 0.51 19.87
CA LYS A 105 8.74 1.32 21.00
C LYS A 105 8.26 2.71 20.59
N GLY A 106 8.69 3.22 19.45
CA GLY A 106 8.25 4.49 18.88
C GLY A 106 6.84 4.42 18.28
N TYR A 107 6.33 3.23 17.94
CA TYR A 107 4.96 3.07 17.46
C TYR A 107 3.96 3.09 18.62
N HIS A 108 2.89 3.85 18.43
CA HIS A 108 1.78 3.93 19.37
C HIS A 108 0.76 2.81 19.13
N ASP A 109 -0.04 2.51 20.16
CA ASP A 109 -1.16 1.58 20.08
C ASP A 109 -2.38 2.26 19.41
N LEU A 110 -2.24 2.52 18.11
CA LEU A 110 -3.29 3.05 17.26
C LEU A 110 -3.95 1.91 16.47
N PRO A 111 -5.24 2.02 16.09
CA PRO A 111 -5.91 0.98 15.34
C PRO A 111 -5.22 0.64 14.02
N PHE A 112 -4.80 1.64 13.23
CA PHE A 112 -4.15 1.45 11.94
C PHE A 112 -2.67 1.81 11.98
N HIS A 113 -2.32 3.03 12.41
CA HIS A 113 -0.94 3.53 12.36
C HIS A 113 -0.07 3.01 13.51
N ASN A 114 0.14 1.69 13.55
CA ASN A 114 0.91 0.96 14.54
C ASN A 114 2.05 0.15 13.88
N LYS A 115 2.81 -0.59 14.70
CA LYS A 115 3.91 -1.47 14.25
C LYS A 115 3.49 -2.55 13.25
N VAL A 116 2.22 -2.98 13.26
CA VAL A 116 1.71 -3.98 12.31
C VAL A 116 1.59 -3.38 10.91
N HIS A 117 1.02 -2.16 10.77
CA HIS A 117 0.99 -1.45 9.48
C HIS A 117 2.40 -1.23 8.95
N ALA A 118 3.30 -0.73 9.80
CA ALA A 118 4.69 -0.52 9.41
C ALA A 118 5.40 -1.82 8.98
N THR A 119 5.05 -2.96 9.58
CA THR A 119 5.55 -4.26 9.14
C THR A 119 4.96 -4.69 7.78
N ASP A 120 3.68 -4.40 7.52
CA ASP A 120 3.05 -4.64 6.22
C ASP A 120 3.72 -3.80 5.12
N VAL A 121 4.02 -2.52 5.40
CA VAL A 121 4.76 -1.64 4.48
C VAL A 121 6.17 -2.16 4.22
N LEU A 122 6.90 -2.55 5.27
CA LEU A 122 8.24 -3.15 5.14
C LEU A 122 8.20 -4.39 4.24
N HIS A 123 7.21 -5.26 4.45
CA HIS A 123 7.07 -6.47 3.66
C HIS A 123 6.71 -6.17 2.19
N GLY A 124 5.77 -5.24 1.96
CA GLY A 124 5.42 -4.78 0.61
C GLY A 124 6.61 -4.19 -0.13
N MET A 125 7.40 -3.34 0.53
CA MET A 125 8.63 -2.77 -0.02
C MET A 125 9.63 -3.87 -0.39
N ASN A 126 9.90 -4.81 0.53
CA ASN A 126 10.80 -5.94 0.30
C ASN A 126 10.41 -6.79 -0.91
N TYR A 127 9.10 -7.02 -1.10
CA TYR A 127 8.61 -7.72 -2.28
C TYR A 127 8.89 -6.92 -3.56
N LEU A 128 8.54 -5.64 -3.58
CA LEU A 128 8.63 -4.79 -4.77
C LEU A 128 10.07 -4.56 -5.23
N VAL A 129 11.01 -4.34 -4.28
CA VAL A 129 12.43 -4.16 -4.63
C VAL A 129 13.07 -5.43 -5.19
N LYS A 130 12.50 -6.60 -4.88
CA LYS A 130 12.92 -7.89 -5.43
C LYS A 130 12.32 -8.20 -6.80
N ASN A 131 11.45 -7.35 -7.33
CA ASN A 131 10.97 -7.50 -8.70
C ASN A 131 12.18 -7.51 -9.65
N PRO A 132 12.29 -8.48 -10.58
CA PRO A 132 13.44 -8.60 -11.47
C PRO A 132 13.75 -7.34 -12.28
N LYS A 133 12.72 -6.56 -12.65
CA LYS A 133 12.90 -5.29 -13.36
C LYS A 133 13.50 -4.21 -12.49
N ILE A 134 13.07 -4.13 -11.23
CA ILE A 134 13.70 -3.24 -10.24
C ILE A 134 15.14 -3.65 -10.03
N LYS A 135 15.40 -4.92 -9.73
CA LYS A 135 16.76 -5.43 -9.54
C LYS A 135 17.67 -5.13 -10.74
N ALA A 136 17.16 -5.34 -11.96
CA ALA A 136 17.93 -5.09 -13.18
C ALA A 136 18.27 -3.60 -13.42
N ILE A 137 17.46 -2.65 -12.94
CA ILE A 137 17.82 -1.22 -12.98
C ILE A 137 19.09 -0.93 -12.18
N TYR A 138 19.25 -1.57 -11.02
CA TYR A 138 20.40 -1.37 -10.15
C TYR A 138 21.62 -2.20 -10.59
N ASP A 139 21.39 -3.42 -11.07
CA ASP A 139 22.47 -4.32 -11.51
C ASP A 139 23.03 -3.94 -12.90
N HIS A 140 22.20 -3.35 -13.77
CA HIS A 140 22.53 -3.12 -15.19
C HIS A 140 22.13 -1.70 -15.65
N PRO A 141 22.77 -0.64 -15.12
CA PRO A 141 22.36 0.74 -15.34
C PRO A 141 22.28 1.14 -16.83
N GLY A 142 23.14 0.56 -17.69
CA GLY A 142 23.17 0.82 -19.13
C GLY A 142 22.02 0.21 -19.97
N TYR A 143 21.15 -0.61 -19.37
CA TYR A 143 20.04 -1.29 -20.07
C TYR A 143 18.65 -0.96 -19.50
N SER A 144 18.58 -0.02 -18.55
CA SER A 144 17.36 0.28 -17.78
C SER A 144 16.19 0.76 -18.63
N ASN A 145 16.45 1.52 -19.70
CA ASN A 145 15.45 1.98 -20.67
C ASN A 145 14.81 0.83 -21.47
N VAL A 146 15.59 -0.22 -21.76
CA VAL A 146 15.09 -1.46 -22.39
C VAL A 146 14.27 -2.27 -21.39
N ILE A 147 14.73 -2.39 -20.13
CA ILE A 147 14.05 -3.14 -19.06
C ILE A 147 12.64 -2.57 -18.77
N LEU A 148 12.54 -1.24 -18.79
CA LEU A 148 11.30 -0.50 -18.54
C LEU A 148 10.46 -0.25 -19.80
N ASN A 149 10.87 -0.80 -20.95
CA ASN A 149 10.21 -0.60 -22.24
C ASN A 149 9.98 0.88 -22.60
N ASN A 150 10.88 1.77 -22.17
CA ASN A 150 10.80 3.20 -22.45
C ASN A 150 12.16 3.71 -22.93
N PRO A 151 12.37 3.82 -24.25
CA PRO A 151 13.66 4.22 -24.82
C PRO A 151 14.05 5.66 -24.48
N ASN A 152 13.07 6.49 -24.10
CA ASN A 152 13.28 7.89 -23.74
C ASN A 152 13.59 8.10 -22.25
N LEU A 153 13.53 7.03 -21.44
CA LEU A 153 13.73 7.11 -20.01
C LEU A 153 15.23 7.00 -19.69
N VAL A 154 15.81 8.11 -19.25
CA VAL A 154 17.16 8.11 -18.67
C VAL A 154 17.03 7.73 -17.20
N ILE A 155 17.80 6.72 -16.77
CA ILE A 155 17.81 6.25 -15.38
C ILE A 155 19.14 6.66 -14.74
N ASP A 156 19.16 7.90 -14.26
CA ASP A 156 20.22 8.44 -13.39
C ASP A 156 19.87 8.18 -11.91
N ASP A 157 20.67 8.72 -11.00
CA ASP A 157 20.47 8.50 -9.57
C ASP A 157 19.20 9.19 -9.04
N GLU A 158 18.80 10.33 -9.61
CA GLU A 158 17.53 10.99 -9.28
C GLU A 158 16.32 10.12 -9.68
N ALA A 159 16.37 9.50 -10.86
CA ALA A 159 15.33 8.57 -11.31
C ALA A 159 15.26 7.31 -10.43
N LYS A 160 16.41 6.77 -9.99
CA LYS A 160 16.45 5.63 -9.06
C LYS A 160 15.83 5.99 -7.71
N GLU A 161 16.17 7.15 -7.17
CA GLU A 161 15.58 7.65 -5.92
C GLU A 161 14.05 7.80 -6.06
N LEU A 162 13.58 8.39 -7.17
CA LEU A 162 12.15 8.52 -7.45
C LEU A 162 11.45 7.16 -7.51
N ILE A 163 12.07 6.16 -8.15
CA ILE A 163 11.52 4.79 -8.20
C ILE A 163 11.36 4.21 -6.79
N LEU A 164 12.35 4.40 -5.90
CA LEU A 164 12.24 3.94 -4.50
C LEU A 164 11.15 4.71 -3.73
N LYS A 165 11.01 6.02 -3.95
CA LYS A 165 9.92 6.84 -3.39
C LYS A 165 8.54 6.34 -3.84
N ILE A 166 8.40 5.97 -5.11
CA ILE A 166 7.15 5.40 -5.65
C ILE A 166 6.89 4.02 -5.02
N ILE A 167 7.91 3.17 -4.89
CA ILE A 167 7.78 1.83 -4.27
C ILE A 167 7.29 1.94 -2.83
N ILE A 168 7.92 2.79 -1.99
CA ILE A 168 7.52 2.93 -0.59
C ILE A 168 6.11 3.54 -0.49
N LYS A 169 5.78 4.50 -1.37
CA LYS A 169 4.44 5.09 -1.41
C LYS A 169 3.37 4.08 -1.78
N PHE A 170 3.64 3.23 -2.77
CA PHE A 170 2.72 2.15 -3.13
C PHE A 170 2.59 1.12 -2.01
N ALA A 171 3.70 0.72 -1.37
CA ALA A 171 3.68 -0.20 -0.24
C ALA A 171 2.80 0.33 0.91
N ASP A 172 2.89 1.62 1.22
CA ASP A 172 2.09 2.31 2.25
C ASP A 172 0.58 2.27 1.99
N VAL A 173 0.16 2.35 0.72
CA VAL A 173 -1.27 2.29 0.34
C VAL A 173 -1.70 0.93 -0.23
N SER A 174 -0.83 -0.07 -0.12
CA SER A 174 -1.01 -1.37 -0.79
C SER A 174 -2.15 -2.21 -0.20
N ASN A 175 -2.76 -1.81 0.92
CA ASN A 175 -3.89 -2.55 1.52
C ASN A 175 -5.03 -2.76 0.52
N THR A 176 -5.27 -1.78 -0.36
CA THR A 176 -6.28 -1.82 -1.44
C THR A 176 -6.03 -2.92 -2.47
N SER A 177 -4.80 -3.41 -2.56
CA SER A 177 -4.36 -4.47 -3.48
C SER A 177 -4.24 -5.85 -2.82
N LYS A 178 -4.60 -5.97 -1.54
CA LYS A 178 -4.61 -7.24 -0.81
C LYS A 178 -5.91 -8.02 -1.09
N THR A 179 -5.96 -9.25 -0.61
CA THR A 179 -7.21 -10.04 -0.63
C THR A 179 -8.32 -9.28 0.09
N TRP A 180 -9.58 -9.52 -0.28
CA TRP A 180 -10.71 -8.83 0.33
C TRP A 180 -10.75 -8.94 1.86
N SER A 181 -10.40 -10.12 2.41
CA SER A 181 -10.34 -10.33 3.87
C SER A 181 -9.29 -9.42 4.53
N LEU A 182 -8.06 -9.37 3.99
CA LEU A 182 -7.05 -8.45 4.52
C LEU A 182 -7.40 -6.99 4.29
N TYR A 183 -8.00 -6.67 3.15
CA TYR A 183 -8.37 -5.28 2.87
C TYR A 183 -9.46 -4.80 3.84
N THR A 184 -10.50 -5.60 4.07
CA THR A 184 -11.56 -5.27 5.06
C THR A 184 -11.01 -5.17 6.48
N TYR A 185 -10.06 -6.02 6.87
CA TYR A 185 -9.31 -5.88 8.13
C TYR A 185 -8.61 -4.50 8.24
N TRP A 186 -7.94 -4.06 7.18
CA TRP A 186 -7.28 -2.75 7.16
C TRP A 186 -8.28 -1.60 7.13
N ILE A 187 -9.41 -1.75 6.43
CA ILE A 187 -10.47 -0.73 6.40
C ILE A 187 -11.06 -0.54 7.81
N ASP A 188 -11.40 -1.62 8.51
CA ASP A 188 -11.94 -1.54 9.88
C ASP A 188 -11.00 -0.75 10.80
N ARG A 189 -9.70 -1.02 10.70
CA ARG A 189 -8.67 -0.32 11.47
C ARG A 189 -8.55 1.16 11.13
N ILE A 190 -8.44 1.52 9.85
CA ILE A 190 -8.29 2.94 9.47
C ILE A 190 -9.55 3.74 9.79
N MET A 191 -10.73 3.16 9.56
CA MET A 191 -12.00 3.82 9.88
C MET A 191 -12.15 3.97 11.40
N THR A 192 -11.79 2.95 12.20
CA THR A 192 -11.77 3.06 13.66
C THR A 192 -10.87 4.20 14.14
N GLU A 193 -9.71 4.40 13.51
CA GLU A 193 -8.80 5.48 13.84
C GLU A 193 -9.37 6.86 13.47
N PHE A 194 -9.96 6.98 12.28
CA PHE A 194 -10.68 8.19 11.84
C PHE A 194 -11.81 8.54 12.81
N TYR A 195 -12.60 7.56 13.24
CA TYR A 195 -13.69 7.78 14.19
C TYR A 195 -13.20 8.20 15.57
N ARG A 196 -12.07 7.66 16.05
CA ARG A 196 -11.45 8.12 17.31
C ARG A 196 -11.05 9.60 17.21
N GLN A 197 -10.54 10.04 16.05
CA GLN A 197 -10.26 11.46 15.85
C GLN A 197 -11.53 12.30 15.77
N GLY A 198 -12.55 11.87 15.03
CA GLY A 198 -13.82 12.60 14.94
C GLY A 198 -14.51 12.78 16.30
N ASP A 199 -14.43 11.77 17.18
CA ASP A 199 -14.91 11.88 18.54
C ASP A 199 -14.12 12.90 19.37
N HIS A 200 -12.80 12.91 19.21
CA HIS A 200 -11.94 13.89 19.87
C HIS A 200 -12.25 15.32 19.38
N GLU A 201 -12.43 15.52 18.07
CA GLU A 201 -12.84 16.81 17.49
C GLU A 201 -14.17 17.29 18.09
N ARG A 202 -15.18 16.41 18.14
CA ARG A 202 -16.49 16.70 18.72
C ARG A 202 -16.42 17.06 20.21
N GLN A 203 -15.65 16.31 21.00
CA GLN A 203 -15.48 16.55 22.43
C GLN A 203 -14.88 17.94 22.73
N HIS A 204 -14.09 18.48 21.80
CA HIS A 204 -13.44 19.78 21.93
C HIS A 204 -14.20 20.90 21.21
N GLY A 205 -15.42 20.64 20.72
CA GLY A 205 -16.22 21.62 19.99
C GLY A 205 -15.63 22.03 18.64
N LEU A 206 -14.75 21.20 18.06
CA LEU A 206 -14.19 21.41 16.73
C LEU A 206 -15.14 20.83 15.65
N PRO A 207 -15.16 21.40 14.44
CA PRO A 207 -15.82 20.76 13.30
C PRO A 207 -15.23 19.38 13.06
N VAL A 208 -16.08 18.36 12.98
CA VAL A 208 -15.65 16.98 12.68
C VAL A 208 -15.14 16.90 11.25
N THR A 209 -13.97 16.33 11.06
CA THR A 209 -13.34 16.12 9.76
C THR A 209 -14.23 15.23 8.90
N LYS A 210 -14.34 15.54 7.60
CA LYS A 210 -15.14 14.77 6.65
C LYS A 210 -14.75 13.28 6.70
N ASN A 211 -15.75 12.40 6.73
CA ASN A 211 -15.63 10.93 6.88
C ASN A 211 -15.19 10.42 8.26
N TYR A 212 -14.95 11.31 9.25
CA TYR A 212 -14.50 10.90 10.59
C TYR A 212 -15.68 10.80 11.58
N ASP A 213 -16.90 11.13 11.16
CA ASP A 213 -18.08 10.96 12.00
C ASP A 213 -18.63 9.53 11.89
N ARG A 214 -18.52 8.76 12.97
CA ARG A 214 -19.10 7.41 13.09
C ARG A 214 -20.64 7.39 13.04
N ASN A 215 -21.30 8.53 13.25
CA ASN A 215 -22.77 8.64 13.16
C ASN A 215 -23.24 8.87 11.71
N GLU A 216 -22.33 9.24 10.81
CA GLU A 216 -22.54 9.39 9.37
C GLU A 216 -21.56 8.49 8.61
N GLU A 217 -21.46 7.23 9.04
CA GLU A 217 -20.53 6.25 8.47
C GLU A 217 -20.89 5.90 7.03
N ASN A 218 -19.89 6.02 6.14
CA ASN A 218 -19.89 5.42 4.82
C ASN A 218 -18.45 4.98 4.45
N ALA A 219 -18.04 3.83 5.02
CA ALA A 219 -16.73 3.26 4.74
C ALA A 219 -16.56 2.88 3.26
N PRO A 220 -17.54 2.24 2.56
CA PRO A 220 -17.41 1.93 1.14
C PRO A 220 -17.09 3.15 0.27
N LEU A 221 -17.87 4.23 0.37
CA LEU A 221 -17.63 5.45 -0.40
C LEU A 221 -16.30 6.11 -0.07
N CYS A 222 -15.90 6.11 1.20
CA CYS A 222 -14.59 6.61 1.62
C CYS A 222 -13.46 5.86 0.87
N GLN A 223 -13.55 4.53 0.83
CA GLN A 223 -12.55 3.68 0.18
C GLN A 223 -12.61 3.73 -1.35
N ILE A 224 -13.79 3.85 -1.97
CA ILE A 224 -13.95 4.08 -3.41
C ILE A 224 -13.21 5.34 -3.82
N ASN A 225 -13.39 6.44 -3.07
CA ASN A 225 -12.72 7.71 -3.36
C ASN A 225 -11.21 7.60 -3.14
N PHE A 226 -10.77 6.92 -2.09
CA PHE A 226 -9.35 6.66 -1.85
C PHE A 226 -8.69 5.87 -2.98
N ILE A 227 -9.37 4.83 -3.49
CA ILE A 227 -8.88 4.05 -4.64
C ILE A 227 -8.79 4.94 -5.89
N LYS A 228 -9.88 5.63 -6.26
CA LYS A 228 -9.96 6.45 -7.49
C LYS A 228 -8.90 7.55 -7.52
N PHE A 229 -8.77 8.29 -6.42
CA PHE A 229 -8.00 9.53 -6.44
C PHE A 229 -6.56 9.35 -5.98
N ILE A 230 -6.23 8.26 -5.24
CA ILE A 230 -4.89 8.03 -4.70
C ILE A 230 -4.28 6.73 -5.22
N CYS A 231 -4.95 5.59 -5.03
CA CYS A 231 -4.33 4.28 -5.29
C CYS A 231 -4.20 3.95 -6.77
N GLU A 232 -5.23 4.21 -7.57
CA GLU A 232 -5.21 3.94 -9.03
C GLU A 232 -4.10 4.70 -9.76
N PRO A 233 -3.89 6.02 -9.55
CA PRO A 233 -2.77 6.75 -10.14
C PRO A 233 -1.41 6.12 -9.82
N ILE A 234 -1.16 5.75 -8.55
CA ILE A 234 0.11 5.14 -8.11
C ILE A 234 0.24 3.73 -8.71
N ASN A 235 -0.82 2.92 -8.67
CA ASN A 235 -0.81 1.56 -9.19
C ASN A 235 -0.53 1.53 -10.70
N LYS A 236 -1.05 2.49 -11.46
CA LYS A 236 -0.78 2.59 -12.90
C LYS A 236 0.71 2.73 -13.20
N VAL A 237 1.44 3.50 -12.39
CA VAL A 237 2.90 3.63 -12.50
C VAL A 237 3.57 2.27 -12.24
N ILE A 238 3.19 1.61 -11.15
CA ILE A 238 3.71 0.28 -10.79
C ILE A 238 3.45 -0.75 -11.89
N VAL A 239 2.23 -0.85 -12.42
CA VAL A 239 1.86 -1.81 -13.48
C VAL A 239 2.64 -1.51 -14.77
N THR A 240 2.76 -0.23 -15.14
CA THR A 240 3.46 0.17 -16.37
C THR A 240 4.92 -0.28 -16.36
N TYR A 241 5.62 -0.04 -15.25
CA TYR A 241 7.06 -0.25 -15.16
C TYR A 241 7.43 -1.64 -14.63
N LEU A 242 6.72 -2.14 -13.62
CA LEU A 242 7.00 -3.43 -12.98
C LEU A 242 6.32 -4.60 -13.68
N GLN A 243 5.29 -4.33 -14.50
CA GLN A 243 4.48 -5.32 -15.22
C GLN A 243 3.88 -6.40 -14.32
N ASP A 244 3.72 -6.10 -13.04
CA ASP A 244 3.04 -6.95 -12.08
C ASP A 244 1.55 -6.59 -12.05
N LYS A 245 0.75 -7.38 -12.75
CA LYS A 245 -0.70 -7.13 -12.89
C LYS A 245 -1.50 -7.55 -11.67
N ILE A 246 -0.89 -8.24 -10.71
CA ILE A 246 -1.63 -8.80 -9.57
C ILE A 246 -2.28 -7.70 -8.73
N PHE A 247 -1.58 -6.59 -8.55
CA PHE A 247 -2.05 -5.46 -7.77
C PHE A 247 -3.24 -4.78 -8.44
N GLU A 248 -3.18 -4.59 -9.75
CA GLU A 248 -4.28 -4.03 -10.55
C GLU A 248 -5.53 -4.91 -10.50
N GLN A 249 -5.35 -6.23 -10.63
CA GLN A 249 -6.45 -7.19 -10.56
C GLN A 249 -7.14 -7.13 -9.19
N ASN A 250 -6.37 -7.10 -8.10
CA ASN A 250 -6.92 -7.04 -6.75
C ASN A 250 -7.57 -5.69 -6.45
N ILE A 251 -6.96 -4.57 -6.86
CA ILE A 251 -7.57 -3.23 -6.71
C ILE A 251 -8.91 -3.19 -7.45
N SER A 252 -8.94 -3.63 -8.71
CA SER A 252 -10.18 -3.65 -9.50
C SER A 252 -11.25 -4.54 -8.84
N TYR A 253 -10.86 -5.72 -8.35
CA TYR A 253 -11.76 -6.63 -7.64
C TYR A 253 -12.34 -5.99 -6.38
N ASN A 254 -11.49 -5.43 -5.51
CA ASN A 254 -11.90 -4.79 -4.27
C ASN A 254 -12.75 -3.55 -4.52
N PHE A 255 -12.40 -2.77 -5.55
CA PHE A 255 -13.15 -1.59 -5.98
C PHE A 255 -14.59 -1.94 -6.36
N LYS A 256 -14.78 -2.96 -7.21
CA LYS A 256 -16.12 -3.43 -7.60
C LYS A 256 -16.95 -3.91 -6.41
N ARG A 257 -16.31 -4.58 -5.42
CA ARG A 257 -17.00 -5.01 -4.19
C ARG A 257 -17.48 -3.81 -3.37
N LEU A 258 -16.65 -2.78 -3.22
CA LEU A 258 -17.04 -1.56 -2.53
C LEU A 258 -18.20 -0.86 -3.26
N GLU A 259 -18.18 -0.77 -4.59
CA GLU A 259 -19.29 -0.20 -5.36
C GLU A 259 -20.60 -0.98 -5.15
N LYS A 260 -20.53 -2.32 -5.08
CA LYS A 260 -21.70 -3.14 -4.78
C LYS A 260 -22.22 -2.88 -3.35
N LEU A 261 -21.35 -2.80 -2.36
CA LEU A 261 -21.74 -2.48 -0.98
C LEU A 261 -22.39 -1.09 -0.90
N GLU A 262 -21.82 -0.09 -1.59
CA GLU A 262 -22.38 1.25 -1.67
C GLU A 262 -23.77 1.25 -2.31
N SER A 263 -23.96 0.52 -3.41
CA SER A 263 -25.25 0.41 -4.09
C SER A 263 -26.34 -0.26 -3.23
N LEU A 264 -25.93 -1.13 -2.30
CA LEU A 264 -26.80 -1.83 -1.37
C LEU A 264 -27.01 -1.05 -0.06
N ASN A 265 -26.41 0.12 0.10
CA ASN A 265 -26.37 0.91 1.34
C ASN A 265 -25.80 0.12 2.54
N LEU A 266 -24.84 -0.76 2.30
CA LEU A 266 -24.14 -1.54 3.32
C LEU A 266 -22.86 -0.81 3.75
N PHE A 267 -23.03 0.18 4.63
CA PHE A 267 -21.98 1.16 4.95
C PHE A 267 -20.97 0.72 6.01
N LYS A 268 -21.26 -0.37 6.73
CA LYS A 268 -20.37 -0.98 7.71
C LYS A 268 -19.87 -2.32 7.17
N LEU A 269 -18.56 -2.48 7.09
CA LEU A 269 -17.95 -3.70 6.58
C LEU A 269 -17.94 -4.79 7.65
N SER A 270 -18.28 -6.01 7.26
CA SER A 270 -18.12 -7.20 8.10
C SER A 270 -17.33 -8.29 7.36
N GLU A 271 -16.55 -9.10 8.10
CA GLU A 271 -15.86 -10.26 7.51
C GLU A 271 -16.83 -11.24 6.82
N LYS A 272 -18.11 -11.24 7.23
CA LYS A 272 -19.19 -12.06 6.66
C LYS A 272 -19.76 -11.51 5.35
N ASP A 273 -19.28 -10.36 4.88
CA ASP A 273 -19.63 -9.85 3.55
C ASP A 273 -18.93 -10.67 2.44
N SER A 274 -18.32 -11.82 2.78
CA SER A 274 -17.71 -12.80 1.87
C SER A 274 -18.64 -13.25 0.75
N ASP A 275 -19.96 -13.25 0.99
CA ASP A 275 -20.99 -13.80 0.10
C ASP A 275 -21.58 -12.80 -0.90
N VAL A 276 -20.87 -11.71 -1.18
CA VAL A 276 -21.14 -10.91 -2.37
C VAL A 276 -20.63 -11.67 -3.60
N THR A 277 -21.26 -12.81 -3.92
CA THR A 277 -21.08 -13.51 -5.18
C THR A 277 -21.71 -12.69 -6.31
N TYR A 278 -21.07 -12.67 -7.46
CA TYR A 278 -21.76 -12.35 -8.71
C TYR A 278 -22.63 -13.57 -9.01
N ASP A 279 -23.95 -13.42 -8.96
CA ASP A 279 -24.79 -14.35 -9.68
C ASP A 279 -24.50 -14.15 -11.17
N GLU A 280 -24.21 -15.27 -11.85
CA GLU A 280 -23.73 -15.40 -13.22
C GLU A 280 -24.58 -14.69 -14.28
#